data_AF-A0AAW1ICY8-F1
#
_entry.id   AF-A0AAW1ICY8-F1
#
_cell.length_a   1.000
_cell.length_b   1.000
_cell.length_c   1.000
_cell.angle_alpha   90.00
_cell.angle_beta   90.00
_cell.angle_gamma   90.00
#
_symmetry.space_group_name_H-M   'P 1'
#
loop_
_entity.id
_entity.type
_entity.pdbx_description
1 polymer ?
#
loop_
_entity_poly.entity_id
_entity_poly.type
_entity_poly.pdbx_seq_one_letter_code
_entity_poly.pdbx_strand_id
1 'polypeptide(L)'
;MCGYVECESAKYNTCSIILNRCGSSKALDIEKLEQETGLDVIDQDTTAKEAELQRKRNKSRLNVNHRNILYGIPPYTESKHPFHDTLKYKRKMYGRYGASSGIDVRLCWPTKEELLDILEYEKVAYPSTISEMISIAKESCISIYNFGND
;
A
#
# COMPACT_ATOMS: atom_id res chain seq x y z
N MET A 1 -1.74 -3.93 38.70
CA MET A 1 -2.61 -4.12 37.50
C MET A 1 -3.99 -3.59 37.84
N CYS A 2 -4.65 -2.97 36.85
CA CYS A 2 -5.82 -2.07 36.95
C CYS A 2 -5.39 -0.66 37.37
N GLY A 3 -5.55 0.41 36.60
CA GLY A 3 -6.25 0.62 35.33
C GLY A 3 -6.65 2.10 35.33
N TYR A 4 -5.93 2.92 34.56
CA TYR A 4 -6.24 4.33 34.26
C TYR A 4 -7.68 4.47 33.73
N VAL A 5 -8.42 5.53 34.09
CA VAL A 5 -8.74 6.69 33.22
C VAL A 5 -9.56 7.71 34.04
N GLU A 6 -8.97 8.86 34.36
CA GLU A 6 -9.71 10.13 34.58
C GLU A 6 -9.15 11.14 33.56
N CYS A 7 -10.03 11.63 32.69
CA CYS A 7 -10.48 13.03 32.60
C CYS A 7 -9.40 14.01 32.11
N GLU A 8 -9.65 14.68 30.98
CA GLU A 8 -10.00 16.10 31.05
C GLU A 8 -10.38 16.70 29.69
N SER A 9 -11.41 17.53 29.79
CA SER A 9 -12.05 18.37 28.81
C SER A 9 -11.12 19.43 28.19
N ALA A 10 -11.09 19.51 26.87
CA ALA A 10 -10.64 20.72 26.16
C ALA A 10 -11.84 21.43 25.52
N LYS A 11 -12.16 22.57 26.11
CA LYS A 11 -13.23 23.51 25.78
C LYS A 11 -12.82 24.34 24.55
N TYR A 12 -13.72 24.55 23.60
CA TYR A 12 -13.65 25.70 22.69
C TYR A 12 -14.98 26.47 22.73
N ASN A 13 -14.84 27.77 22.99
CA ASN A 13 -15.89 28.71 23.33
C ASN A 13 -16.67 29.22 22.11
N THR A 14 -18.00 29.21 22.27
CA THR A 14 -19.04 30.14 21.80
C THR A 14 -18.72 31.13 20.69
N CYS A 15 -19.45 31.00 19.57
CA CYS A 15 -19.91 32.15 18.80
C CYS A 15 -21.46 32.20 18.87
N SER A 16 -21.96 33.18 19.61
CA SER A 16 -23.37 33.52 19.79
C SER A 16 -23.93 34.27 18.58
N ILE A 17 -25.28 34.25 18.44
CA ILE A 17 -26.14 35.00 17.50
C ILE A 17 -26.45 34.13 16.26
N ILE A 18 -27.65 33.54 16.06
CA ILE A 18 -28.99 34.13 15.97
C ILE A 18 -30.04 33.14 16.50
N LEU A 19 -30.96 33.63 17.35
CA LEU A 19 -32.18 32.94 17.77
C LEU A 19 -33.38 33.34 16.89
N ASN A 20 -34.14 32.31 16.51
CA ASN A 20 -35.59 32.25 16.27
C ASN A 20 -36.19 32.64 14.91
N ARG A 21 -36.63 31.60 14.18
CA ARG A 21 -38.01 31.53 13.68
C ARG A 21 -38.55 30.09 13.76
N CYS A 22 -39.57 29.90 14.59
CA CYS A 22 -40.30 28.65 14.80
C CYS A 22 -41.38 28.46 13.71
N GLY A 23 -41.67 27.21 13.32
CA GLY A 23 -42.87 26.90 12.53
C GLY A 23 -42.96 25.47 11.98
N SER A 24 -43.52 24.55 12.79
CA SER A 24 -44.00 23.20 12.45
C SER A 24 -42.95 22.08 12.31
N SER A 25 -42.24 21.77 13.40
CA SER A 25 -41.60 20.45 13.56
C SER A 25 -42.67 19.39 13.82
N LYS A 26 -43.12 18.69 12.76
CA LYS A 26 -43.49 17.29 12.96
C LYS A 26 -42.21 16.64 13.50
N ALA A 27 -42.26 16.06 14.71
CA ALA A 27 -41.17 15.26 15.21
C ALA A 27 -40.97 14.13 14.20
N LEU A 28 -39.88 14.20 13.44
CA LEU A 28 -39.47 13.10 12.57
C LEU A 28 -38.88 12.07 13.52
N ASP A 29 -39.54 10.93 13.68
CA ASP A 29 -39.00 9.81 14.44
C ASP A 29 -37.78 9.27 13.68
N ILE A 30 -36.60 9.72 14.11
CA ILE A 30 -35.30 9.43 13.47
C ILE A 30 -35.08 7.90 13.39
N GLU A 31 -35.47 7.16 14.42
CA GLU A 31 -35.35 5.70 14.50
C GLU A 31 -36.19 4.97 13.44
N LYS A 32 -37.33 5.56 13.02
CA LYS A 32 -38.24 4.96 12.04
C LYS A 32 -37.73 5.20 10.60
N LEU A 33 -37.11 6.35 10.37
CA LEU A 33 -36.41 6.67 9.13
C LEU A 33 -35.17 5.78 8.93
N GLU A 34 -34.40 5.51 9.99
CA GLU A 34 -33.22 4.64 9.93
C GLU A 34 -33.57 3.19 9.56
N GLN A 35 -34.71 2.67 10.05
CA GLN A 35 -35.21 1.33 9.71
C GLN A 35 -35.73 1.20 8.27
N GLU A 36 -36.30 2.26 7.70
CA GLU A 36 -36.75 2.29 6.29
C GLU A 36 -35.58 2.48 5.31
N THR A 37 -34.51 3.16 5.73
CA THR A 37 -33.26 3.32 4.95
C THR A 37 -32.32 2.12 5.02
N GLY A 38 -32.63 1.10 5.83
CA GLY A 38 -31.78 -0.07 6.09
C GLY A 38 -31.88 -1.21 5.05
N LEU A 39 -32.62 -1.03 3.97
CA LEU A 39 -32.64 -1.93 2.83
C LEU A 39 -31.91 -1.27 1.67
N ASP A 40 -30.62 -1.56 1.53
CA ASP A 40 -29.85 -1.33 0.30
C ASP A 40 -30.43 -2.22 -0.83
N VAL A 41 -31.63 -1.89 -1.31
CA VAL A 41 -32.07 -2.29 -2.64
C VAL A 41 -31.27 -1.41 -3.58
N ILE A 42 -30.07 -1.87 -3.93
CA ILE A 42 -29.30 -1.34 -5.04
C ILE A 42 -30.18 -1.57 -6.28
N ASP A 43 -31.01 -0.57 -6.60
CA ASP A 43 -31.83 -0.56 -7.78
C ASP A 43 -30.90 -0.69 -8.99
N GLN A 44 -31.18 -1.65 -9.89
CA GLN A 44 -30.33 -1.89 -11.06
C GLN A 44 -30.14 -0.61 -11.89
N ASP A 45 -31.15 0.28 -11.85
CA ASP A 45 -31.12 1.58 -12.49
C ASP A 45 -30.09 2.56 -11.89
N THR A 46 -29.81 2.53 -10.58
CA THR A 46 -28.83 3.44 -9.97
C THR A 46 -27.40 3.05 -10.37
N THR A 47 -27.09 1.75 -10.35
CA THR A 47 -25.77 1.25 -10.79
C THR A 47 -25.51 1.52 -12.27
N ALA A 48 -26.53 1.37 -13.12
CA ALA A 48 -26.44 1.70 -14.54
C ALA A 48 -26.17 3.19 -14.77
N LYS A 49 -26.86 4.07 -14.02
CA LYS A 49 -26.64 5.53 -14.06
C LYS A 49 -25.22 5.89 -13.62
N GLU A 50 -24.72 5.27 -12.56
CA GLU A 50 -23.36 5.49 -12.06
C GLU A 50 -22.30 5.02 -13.07
N ALA A 51 -22.49 3.85 -13.68
CA ALA A 51 -21.60 3.35 -14.73
C ALA A 51 -21.56 4.30 -15.94
N GLU A 52 -22.71 4.85 -16.34
CA GLU A 52 -22.79 5.84 -17.42
C GLU A 52 -22.10 7.16 -17.05
N LEU A 53 -22.25 7.63 -15.80
CA LEU A 53 -21.54 8.79 -15.27
C LEU A 53 -20.03 8.57 -15.27
N GLN A 54 -19.56 7.39 -14.85
CA GLN A 54 -18.14 7.04 -14.88
C GLN A 54 -17.58 6.99 -16.30
N ARG A 55 -18.39 6.53 -17.27
CA ARG A 55 -18.03 6.59 -18.69
C ARG A 55 -17.88 8.04 -19.17
N LYS A 56 -18.82 8.92 -18.81
CA LYS A 56 -18.77 10.36 -19.15
C LYS A 56 -17.60 11.08 -18.47
N ARG A 57 -17.22 10.68 -17.26
CA ARG A 57 -16.06 11.22 -16.51
C ARG A 57 -14.72 10.86 -17.14
N ASN A 58 -14.62 9.75 -17.89
CA ASN A 58 -13.40 9.38 -18.61
C ASN A 58 -13.18 10.27 -19.85
N LYS A 59 -12.81 11.53 -19.62
CA LYS A 59 -12.53 12.52 -20.69
C LYS A 59 -11.35 12.11 -21.57
N SER A 60 -10.33 11.50 -20.98
CA SER A 60 -9.16 10.98 -21.70
C SER A 60 -9.44 9.77 -22.58
N ARG A 61 -10.61 9.11 -22.40
CA ARG A 61 -10.97 7.85 -23.07
C ARG A 61 -9.90 6.76 -22.90
N LEU A 62 -9.19 6.80 -21.77
CA LEU A 62 -8.09 5.90 -21.48
C LEU A 62 -8.63 4.49 -21.24
N ASN A 63 -7.89 3.48 -21.69
CA ASN A 63 -8.22 2.08 -21.43
C ASN A 63 -8.29 1.81 -19.91
N VAL A 64 -9.19 0.93 -19.50
CA VAL A 64 -9.44 0.57 -18.10
C VAL A 64 -8.13 0.19 -17.40
N ASN A 65 -7.29 -0.62 -18.04
CA ASN A 65 -6.02 -1.07 -17.44
C ASN A 65 -5.05 0.08 -17.18
N HIS A 66 -4.92 1.02 -18.13
CA HIS A 66 -4.06 2.19 -17.97
C HIS A 66 -4.62 3.15 -16.92
N ARG A 67 -5.96 3.24 -16.82
CA ARG A 67 -6.62 4.01 -15.77
C ARG A 67 -6.40 3.38 -14.38
N ASN A 68 -6.41 2.06 -14.27
CA ASN A 68 -6.11 1.37 -13.00
C ASN A 68 -4.70 1.72 -12.51
N ILE A 69 -3.72 1.80 -13.42
CA ILE A 69 -2.35 2.21 -13.08
C ILE A 69 -2.33 3.63 -12.48
N LEU A 70 -3.12 4.56 -13.01
CA LEU A 70 -3.21 5.93 -12.49
C LEU A 70 -3.79 5.96 -11.07
N TYR A 71 -4.73 5.07 -10.76
CA TYR A 71 -5.35 4.95 -9.44
C TYR A 71 -4.60 4.01 -8.49
N GLY A 72 -3.44 3.49 -8.88
CA GLY A 72 -2.68 2.55 -8.04
C GLY A 72 -3.37 1.21 -7.85
N ILE A 73 -4.23 0.82 -8.79
CA ILE A 73 -4.95 -0.46 -8.80
C ILE A 73 -4.23 -1.41 -9.77
N PRO A 74 -4.15 -2.72 -9.48
CA PRO A 74 -3.62 -3.70 -10.41
C PRO A 74 -4.31 -3.61 -11.79
N PRO A 75 -3.54 -3.50 -12.89
CA PRO A 75 -4.10 -3.31 -14.23
C PRO A 75 -4.78 -4.55 -14.81
N TYR A 76 -4.25 -5.74 -14.52
CA TYR A 76 -4.73 -6.99 -15.09
C TYR A 76 -5.01 -7.99 -13.97
N THR A 77 -6.19 -8.59 -14.00
CA THR A 77 -6.56 -9.70 -13.11
C THR A 77 -6.03 -11.04 -13.61
N GLU A 78 -5.89 -11.19 -14.93
CA GLU A 78 -5.39 -12.41 -15.58
C GLU A 78 -4.08 -12.15 -16.32
N SER A 79 -3.24 -13.18 -16.45
CA SER A 79 -2.06 -13.13 -17.31
C SER A 79 -2.46 -12.98 -18.78
N LYS A 80 -2.03 -11.88 -19.40
CA LYS A 80 -2.23 -11.64 -20.84
C LYS A 80 -1.01 -12.00 -21.69
N HIS A 81 0.16 -12.09 -21.07
CA HIS A 81 1.40 -12.48 -21.74
C HIS A 81 2.23 -13.37 -20.81
N PRO A 82 3.01 -14.32 -21.34
CA PRO A 82 3.89 -15.19 -20.55
C PRO A 82 4.78 -14.51 -19.50
N PHE A 83 5.14 -13.23 -19.67
CA PHE A 83 5.96 -12.54 -18.68
C PHE A 83 5.21 -12.30 -17.36
N HIS A 84 3.87 -12.25 -17.39
CA HIS A 84 3.04 -12.08 -16.19
C HIS A 84 3.11 -13.28 -15.26
N ASP A 85 3.36 -14.47 -15.82
CA ASP A 85 3.43 -15.71 -15.05
C ASP A 85 4.76 -15.87 -14.31
N THR A 86 5.78 -15.12 -14.72
CA THR A 86 7.12 -15.17 -14.13
C THR A 86 7.11 -14.72 -12.67
N LEU A 87 7.96 -15.34 -11.85
CA LEU A 87 8.15 -14.97 -10.44
C LEU A 87 8.57 -13.50 -10.29
N LYS A 88 9.44 -13.02 -11.19
CA LYS A 88 9.90 -11.63 -11.21
C LYS A 88 8.74 -10.64 -11.35
N TYR A 89 7.81 -10.90 -12.27
CA TYR A 89 6.65 -10.03 -12.45
C TYR A 89 5.73 -10.07 -11.23
N LYS A 90 5.44 -11.27 -10.70
CA LYS A 90 4.59 -11.43 -9.52
C LYS A 90 5.15 -10.69 -8.30
N ARG A 91 6.45 -10.85 -8.02
CA ARG A 91 7.16 -10.12 -6.95
C ARG A 91 7.07 -8.60 -7.15
N LYS A 92 7.24 -8.11 -8.39
CA LYS A 92 7.12 -6.68 -8.73
C LYS A 92 5.71 -6.15 -8.51
N MET A 93 4.68 -6.90 -8.89
CA MET A 93 3.28 -6.49 -8.72
C MET A 93 2.90 -6.43 -7.24
N TYR A 94 3.33 -7.41 -6.45
CA TYR A 94 3.15 -7.39 -5.00
C TYR A 94 3.87 -6.20 -4.36
N GLY A 95 5.12 -5.90 -4.77
CA GLY A 95 5.84 -4.74 -4.27
C GLY A 95 5.16 -3.39 -4.58
N ARG A 96 4.47 -3.28 -5.72
CA ARG A 96 3.80 -2.03 -6.14
C ARG A 96 2.40 -1.85 -5.54
N TYR A 97 1.63 -2.92 -5.48
CA TYR A 97 0.20 -2.88 -5.13
C TYR A 97 -0.13 -3.58 -3.81
N GLY A 98 0.85 -4.25 -3.19
CA GLY A 98 0.68 -5.00 -1.94
C GLY A 98 -0.32 -6.14 -2.07
N ALA A 99 -1.08 -6.37 -1.00
CA ALA A 99 -2.10 -7.40 -0.92
C ALA A 99 -3.23 -7.23 -1.95
N SER A 100 -3.48 -6.01 -2.46
CA SER A 100 -4.50 -5.77 -3.49
C SER A 100 -4.19 -6.49 -4.82
N SER A 101 -2.92 -6.87 -5.04
CA SER A 101 -2.52 -7.65 -6.22
C SER A 101 -3.02 -9.10 -6.22
N GLY A 102 -3.46 -9.64 -5.07
CA GLY A 102 -3.88 -11.03 -4.94
C GLY A 102 -2.73 -12.05 -5.05
N ILE A 103 -1.48 -11.61 -4.93
CA ILE A 103 -0.30 -12.46 -5.04
C ILE A 103 0.12 -12.95 -3.64
N ASP A 104 0.41 -14.25 -3.55
CA ASP A 104 0.90 -14.86 -2.32
C ASP A 104 2.27 -14.29 -1.91
N VAL A 105 2.34 -13.79 -0.67
CA VAL A 105 3.56 -13.16 -0.13
C VAL A 105 4.72 -14.16 -0.08
N ARG A 106 4.44 -15.45 0.15
CA ARG A 106 5.42 -16.53 0.25
C ARG A 106 6.34 -16.61 -0.98
N LEU A 107 5.82 -16.21 -2.14
CA LEU A 107 6.56 -16.19 -3.40
C LEU A 107 7.72 -15.17 -3.42
N CYS A 108 7.68 -14.17 -2.52
CA CYS A 108 8.69 -13.13 -2.43
C CYS A 108 9.98 -13.60 -1.77
N TRP A 109 9.94 -14.68 -0.99
CA TRP A 109 11.13 -15.29 -0.40
C TRP A 109 11.70 -16.39 -1.30
N PRO A 110 13.03 -16.61 -1.27
CA PRO A 110 13.65 -17.69 -2.01
C PRO A 110 13.22 -19.05 -1.47
N THR A 111 13.26 -20.05 -2.34
CA THR A 111 13.15 -21.46 -1.91
C THR A 111 14.43 -21.89 -1.19
N LYS A 112 14.38 -23.06 -0.54
CA LYS A 112 15.57 -23.60 0.14
C LYS A 112 16.71 -23.89 -0.83
N GLU A 113 16.39 -24.33 -2.05
CA GLU A 113 17.37 -24.61 -3.11
C GLU A 113 17.99 -23.30 -3.60
N GLU A 114 17.16 -22.31 -3.95
CA GLU A 114 17.64 -20.97 -4.35
C GLU A 114 18.51 -20.33 -3.27
N LEU A 115 18.18 -20.55 -1.99
CA LEU A 115 18.97 -20.03 -0.87
C LEU A 115 20.37 -20.66 -0.79
N LEU A 116 20.49 -21.97 -1.05
CA LEU A 116 21.80 -22.64 -1.08
C LEU A 116 22.66 -22.10 -2.23
N ASP A 117 22.07 -21.91 -3.40
CA ASP A 117 22.76 -21.34 -4.56
C ASP A 117 23.27 -19.92 -4.29
N ILE A 118 22.45 -19.09 -3.64
CA ILE A 118 22.84 -17.72 -3.24
C ILE A 118 24.01 -17.77 -2.26
N LEU A 119 23.97 -18.67 -1.28
CA LEU A 119 25.05 -18.82 -0.29
C LEU A 119 26.35 -19.34 -0.90
N GLU A 120 26.28 -20.25 -1.87
CA GLU A 120 27.45 -20.72 -2.60
C GLU A 120 28.04 -19.61 -3.45
N TYR A 121 27.20 -18.89 -4.21
CA TYR A 121 27.64 -17.76 -5.00
C TYR A 121 28.31 -16.69 -4.14
N GLU A 122 27.74 -16.34 -3.00
CA GLU A 122 28.32 -15.36 -2.07
C GLU A 122 29.71 -15.80 -1.58
N LYS A 123 29.88 -17.07 -1.21
CA LYS A 123 31.17 -17.62 -0.77
C LYS A 123 32.24 -17.59 -1.86
N VAL A 124 31.85 -17.89 -3.11
CA VAL A 124 32.79 -17.96 -4.25
C VAL A 124 33.14 -16.57 -4.77
N ALA A 125 32.15 -15.70 -4.92
CA ALA A 125 32.34 -14.35 -5.45
C ALA A 125 32.96 -13.39 -4.43
N TYR A 126 32.62 -13.55 -3.14
CA TYR A 126 33.02 -12.66 -2.06
C TYR A 126 33.60 -13.47 -0.88
N PRO A 127 34.85 -13.96 -1.00
CA PRO A 127 35.43 -14.86 -0.01
C PRO A 127 35.76 -14.19 1.32
N SER A 128 36.02 -12.88 1.34
CA SER A 128 36.42 -12.15 2.56
C SER A 128 35.25 -11.42 3.20
N THR A 129 35.22 -11.43 4.52
CA THR A 129 34.23 -10.64 5.27
C THR A 129 34.59 -9.15 5.26
N ILE A 130 33.61 -8.26 5.49
CA ILE A 130 33.84 -6.81 5.55
C ILE A 130 34.92 -6.45 6.58
N SER A 131 34.95 -7.14 7.72
CA SER A 131 35.95 -6.92 8.76
C SER A 131 37.36 -7.27 8.30
N GLU A 132 37.54 -8.38 7.58
CA GLU A 132 38.82 -8.76 6.98
C GLU A 132 39.26 -7.76 5.92
N MET A 133 38.33 -7.31 5.06
CA MET A 133 38.63 -6.29 4.06
C MET A 133 39.13 -4.98 4.69
N ILE A 134 38.54 -4.57 5.83
CA ILE A 134 38.99 -3.39 6.58
C ILE A 134 40.40 -3.59 7.14
N SER A 135 40.70 -4.77 7.68
CA SER A 135 42.05 -5.08 8.19
C SER A 135 43.08 -5.06 7.07
N ILE A 136 42.77 -5.71 5.93
CA ILE A 136 43.63 -5.70 4.73
C ILE A 136 43.87 -4.27 4.23
N ALA A 137 42.82 -3.45 4.18
CA ALA A 137 42.92 -2.04 3.79
C ALA A 137 43.78 -1.21 4.77
N LYS A 138 43.70 -1.48 6.08
CA LYS A 138 44.55 -0.83 7.08
C LYS A 138 46.02 -1.24 6.95
N GLU A 139 46.28 -2.53 6.78
CA GLU A 139 47.64 -3.06 6.63
C GLU A 139 48.32 -2.54 5.37
N SER A 140 47.61 -2.54 4.24
CA SER A 140 48.10 -1.95 2.98
C SER A 140 48.32 -0.44 3.08
N CYS A 141 47.47 0.29 3.79
CA CYS A 141 47.68 1.70 4.06
C CYS A 141 48.98 1.92 4.86
N ILE A 142 49.16 1.18 5.97
CA ILE A 142 50.35 1.27 6.82
C ILE A 142 51.62 0.92 6.04
N SER A 143 51.60 -0.10 5.18
CA SER A 143 52.78 -0.48 4.39
C SER A 143 53.19 0.58 3.37
N ILE A 144 52.23 1.27 2.74
CA ILE A 144 52.50 2.40 1.83
C ILE A 144 53.17 3.55 2.57
N TYR A 145 52.71 3.89 3.78
CA TYR A 145 53.33 4.96 4.58
C TYR A 145 54.76 4.61 4.99
N ASN A 146 55.05 3.34 5.32
CA ASN A 146 56.39 2.94 5.71
C ASN A 146 57.38 2.96 4.54
N PHE A 147 56.97 2.58 3.33
CA PHE A 147 57.85 2.56 2.14
C PHE A 147 58.25 3.95 1.62
N GLY A 148 57.55 5.02 2.05
CA GLY A 148 57.81 6.40 1.61
C GLY A 148 58.67 7.23 2.59
N ASN A 149 59.14 6.63 3.69
CA ASN A 149 59.95 7.31 4.72
C ASN A 149 61.42 6.82 4.76
N ASP A 150 61.84 6.04 3.76
CA ASP A 150 63.20 5.51 3.58
C ASP A 150 64.02 6.34 2.58
#